data_AF-A0A3D5TKG5-F1
#
_entry.id   AF-A0A3D5TKG5-F1
#
_cell.length_a   1.000
_cell.length_b   1.000
_cell.length_c   1.000
_cell.angle_alpha   90.00
_cell.angle_beta   90.00
_cell.angle_gamma   90.00
#
_symmetry.space_group_name_H-M   'P 1'
#
loop_
_entity.id
_entity.type
_entity.pdbx_description
1 polymer ?
#
loop_
_entity_poly.entity_id
_entity_poly.type
_entity_poly.pdbx_seq_one_letter_code
_entity_poly.pdbx_strand_id
1 'polypeptide(L)'
;MNLSKWYTRIIGVFFALIVISLGLDYMQFGFRPETMHKIFHISLGVIVILFGWNNRNWWHGFPLANGAFFTFVALFGFLFPDFANLDAFNTTDTILHSIVGLSGLGIGIINYKK
;
A
#
# COMPACT_ATOMS: atom_id res chain seq x y z
N MET A 1 6.14 14.66 -17.30
CA MET A 1 6.39 13.42 -16.53
C MET A 1 5.05 12.84 -16.09
N ASN A 2 4.77 11.55 -16.36
CA ASN A 2 3.50 10.93 -15.95
C ASN A 2 3.60 10.53 -14.47
N LEU A 3 3.00 11.33 -13.58
CA LEU A 3 3.06 11.13 -12.13
C LEU A 3 2.42 9.81 -11.71
N SER A 4 1.30 9.44 -12.32
CA SER A 4 0.58 8.21 -11.97
C SER A 4 1.32 6.95 -12.37
N LYS A 5 2.05 6.99 -13.49
CA LYS A 5 3.01 5.93 -13.86
C LYS A 5 4.05 5.73 -12.77
N TRP A 6 4.69 6.81 -12.32
CA TRP A 6 5.74 6.73 -11.31
C TRP A 6 5.20 6.33 -9.94
N TYR A 7 4.05 6.86 -9.51
CA TYR A 7 3.36 6.41 -8.30
C TYR A 7 3.12 4.91 -8.32
N THR A 8 2.50 4.40 -9.38
CA THR A 8 2.19 2.97 -9.53
C THR A 8 3.46 2.13 -9.40
N ARG A 9 4.54 2.51 -10.09
CA ARG A 9 5.82 1.78 -10.02
C ARG A 9 6.47 1.83 -8.65
N ILE A 10 6.51 3.01 -8.03
CA ILE A 10 7.10 3.21 -6.70
C ILE A 10 6.35 2.34 -5.68
N ILE A 11 5.02 2.43 -5.63
CA ILE A 11 4.21 1.62 -4.72
C ILE A 11 4.43 0.12 -4.96
N GLY A 12 4.46 -0.31 -6.23
CA GLY A 12 4.74 -1.71 -6.57
C GLY A 12 6.07 -2.21 -6.01
N VAL A 13 7.14 -1.42 -6.15
CA VAL A 13 8.46 -1.76 -5.59
C VAL A 13 8.43 -1.79 -4.07
N PHE A 14 7.92 -0.74 -3.41
CA PHE A 14 7.87 -0.68 -1.95
C PHE A 14 7.10 -1.87 -1.35
N PHE A 15 5.96 -2.20 -1.93
CA PHE A 15 5.16 -3.34 -1.49
C PHE A 15 5.84 -4.68 -1.73
N ALA A 16 6.55 -4.87 -2.85
CA ALA A 16 7.33 -6.08 -3.07
C ALA A 16 8.50 -6.22 -2.08
N LEU A 17 9.16 -5.10 -1.73
CA LEU A 17 10.28 -5.10 -0.79
C LEU A 17 9.90 -5.50 0.65
N ILE A 18 8.62 -5.41 1.01
CA ILE A 18 8.11 -5.91 2.31
C ILE A 18 8.38 -7.42 2.48
N VAL A 19 8.65 -8.17 1.40
CA VAL A 19 9.07 -9.58 1.48
C VAL A 19 10.29 -9.81 2.37
N ILE A 20 11.21 -8.85 2.44
CA ILE A 20 12.39 -8.93 3.30
C ILE A 20 11.95 -8.88 4.77
N SER A 21 11.06 -7.94 5.11
CA SER A 21 10.51 -7.84 6.47
C SER A 21 9.66 -9.06 6.84
N LEU A 22 8.86 -9.59 5.91
CA LEU A 22 8.11 -10.83 6.12
C LEU A 22 9.02 -12.01 6.46
N GLY A 23 10.12 -12.18 5.71
CA GLY A 23 11.07 -13.26 5.95
C GLY A 23 11.73 -13.17 7.32
N LEU A 24 12.20 -11.98 7.70
CA LEU A 24 12.82 -11.74 9.01
C LEU A 24 11.85 -11.99 10.16
N ASP A 25 10.64 -11.45 10.09
CA ASP A 25 9.62 -11.66 11.11
C ASP A 25 9.21 -13.12 11.24
N TYR A 26 9.00 -13.81 10.11
CA TYR A 26 8.62 -15.21 10.12
C TYR A 26 9.71 -16.10 10.74
N MET A 27 10.98 -15.81 10.46
CA MET A 27 12.12 -16.51 11.08
C MET A 27 12.19 -16.29 12.60
N GLN A 28 11.86 -15.09 13.08
CA GLN A 28 11.95 -14.75 14.49
C GLN A 28 10.72 -15.19 15.30
N PHE A 29 9.53 -15.05 14.73
CA PHE A 29 8.28 -15.10 15.47
C PHE A 29 7.29 -16.16 14.97
N GLY A 30 7.58 -16.81 13.85
CA GLY A 30 6.69 -17.74 13.17
C GLY A 30 5.48 -17.06 12.54
N PHE A 31 4.45 -17.86 12.26
CA PHE A 31 3.19 -17.35 11.68
C PHE A 31 2.38 -16.57 12.70
N ARG A 32 1.97 -15.34 12.35
CA ARG A 32 1.11 -14.46 13.16
C ARG A 32 0.10 -13.73 12.28
N PRO A 33 -0.96 -13.11 12.84
CA PRO A 33 -1.88 -12.28 12.05
C PRO A 33 -1.15 -11.22 11.20
N GLU A 34 -0.05 -10.66 11.70
CA GLU A 34 0.79 -9.70 10.97
C GLU A 34 1.45 -10.28 9.70
N THR A 35 1.70 -11.59 9.66
CA THR A 35 2.18 -12.28 8.47
C THR A 35 1.20 -12.09 7.30
N MET A 36 -0.12 -12.12 7.56
CA MET A 36 -1.14 -11.94 6.53
C MET A 36 -1.19 -10.50 6.00
N HIS A 37 -0.99 -9.52 6.87
CA HIS A 37 -0.88 -8.11 6.48
C HIS A 37 0.31 -7.89 5.52
N LYS A 38 1.48 -8.44 5.85
CA LYS A 38 2.67 -8.36 4.98
C LYS A 38 2.49 -9.12 3.66
N ILE A 39 1.87 -10.30 3.70
CA ILE A 39 1.53 -11.07 2.48
C ILE A 39 0.58 -10.27 1.58
N PHE A 40 -0.40 -9.56 2.15
CA PHE A 40 -1.29 -8.69 1.38
C PHE A 40 -0.50 -7.62 0.61
N HIS A 41 0.40 -6.90 1.30
CA HIS A 41 1.24 -5.91 0.64
C HIS A 41 2.09 -6.53 -0.47
N ILE A 42 2.82 -7.61 -0.19
CA ILE A 42 3.68 -8.26 -1.19
C ILE A 42 2.87 -8.70 -2.41
N SER A 43 1.69 -9.30 -2.20
CA SER A 43 0.80 -9.72 -3.27
C SER A 43 0.37 -8.55 -4.15
N LEU A 44 -0.01 -7.43 -3.52
CA LEU A 44 -0.35 -6.20 -4.23
C LEU A 44 0.85 -5.64 -5.00
N GLY A 45 2.05 -5.65 -4.41
CA GLY A 45 3.29 -5.24 -5.07
C GLY A 45 3.61 -6.07 -6.31
N VAL A 46 3.51 -7.40 -6.21
CA VAL A 46 3.71 -8.32 -7.33
C VAL A 46 2.68 -8.07 -8.44
N ILE A 47 1.40 -7.91 -8.09
CA ILE A 47 0.34 -7.60 -9.07
C ILE A 47 0.66 -6.29 -9.81
N VAL A 48 1.09 -5.26 -9.09
CA VAL A 48 1.44 -3.96 -9.68
C VAL A 48 2.67 -4.08 -10.59
N ILE A 49 3.68 -4.87 -10.22
CA ILE A 49 4.86 -5.12 -11.07
C ILE A 49 4.48 -5.89 -12.34
N LEU A 50 3.64 -6.93 -12.23
CA LEU A 50 3.27 -7.75 -13.38
C LEU A 50 2.32 -7.03 -14.33
N PHE A 51 1.29 -6.37 -13.81
CA PHE A 51 0.21 -5.81 -14.60
C PHE A 51 0.26 -4.28 -14.73
N GLY A 52 0.74 -3.59 -13.70
CA GLY A 52 0.78 -2.13 -13.64
C GLY A 52 2.05 -1.50 -14.20
N TRP A 53 3.16 -2.23 -14.36
CA TRP A 53 4.47 -1.62 -14.64
C TRP A 53 4.55 -0.87 -15.98
N ASN A 54 3.92 -1.41 -17.01
CA ASN A 54 3.91 -0.87 -18.38
C ASN A 54 2.48 -0.68 -18.93
N ASN A 55 1.47 -0.64 -18.06
CA ASN A 55 0.06 -0.57 -18.49
C ASN A 55 -0.59 0.77 -18.14
N ARG A 56 -0.97 1.53 -19.16
CA ARG A 56 -1.57 2.85 -19.00
C ARG A 56 -2.94 2.82 -18.31
N ASN A 57 -3.75 1.79 -18.55
CA ASN A 57 -5.07 1.66 -17.93
C ASN A 57 -4.94 1.54 -16.40
N TRP A 58 -3.92 0.81 -15.95
CA TRP A 58 -3.57 0.71 -14.53
C TRP A 58 -3.12 2.06 -13.96
N TRP A 59 -2.32 2.84 -14.69
CA TRP A 59 -1.86 4.14 -14.19
C TRP A 59 -2.98 5.14 -13.95
N HIS A 60 -4.11 5.03 -14.65
CA HIS A 60 -5.24 5.92 -14.40
C HIS A 60 -6.05 5.50 -13.16
N GLY A 61 -6.36 4.21 -13.01
CA GLY A 61 -7.23 3.73 -11.93
C GLY A 61 -6.51 3.43 -10.61
N PHE A 62 -5.28 2.90 -10.68
CA PHE A 62 -4.57 2.40 -9.51
C PHE A 62 -4.32 3.46 -8.43
N PRO A 63 -3.85 4.69 -8.74
CA PRO A 63 -3.61 5.69 -7.70
C PRO A 63 -4.87 6.05 -6.92
N LEU A 64 -6.02 6.16 -7.58
CA LEU A 64 -7.29 6.45 -6.93
C LEU A 64 -7.76 5.28 -6.06
N ALA A 65 -7.75 4.06 -6.60
CA ALA A 65 -8.19 2.88 -5.86
C ALA A 65 -7.28 2.60 -4.65
N ASN A 66 -5.96 2.61 -4.86
CA ASN A 66 -4.97 2.42 -3.82
C ASN A 66 -5.05 3.55 -2.78
N GLY A 67 -5.16 4.80 -3.25
CA GLY A 67 -5.32 5.97 -2.40
C GLY A 67 -6.55 5.87 -1.50
N ALA A 68 -7.72 5.59 -2.08
CA ALA A 68 -8.96 5.44 -1.35
C ALA A 68 -8.91 4.31 -0.31
N PHE A 69 -8.37 3.14 -0.70
CA PHE A 69 -8.20 2.02 0.21
C PHE A 69 -7.32 2.37 1.41
N PHE A 70 -6.11 2.89 1.18
CA PHE A 70 -5.18 3.20 2.28
C PHE A 70 -5.60 4.40 3.11
N THR A 71 -6.32 5.37 2.53
CA THR A 71 -6.97 6.43 3.32
C THR A 71 -8.05 5.85 4.23
N PHE A 72 -8.88 4.92 3.74
CA PHE A 72 -9.86 4.23 4.58
C PHE A 72 -9.19 3.46 5.73
N VAL A 73 -8.15 2.67 5.43
CA VAL A 73 -7.38 1.92 6.44
C VAL A 73 -6.77 2.87 7.47
N ALA A 74 -6.17 3.98 7.03
CA ALA A 74 -5.61 4.98 7.94
C ALA A 74 -6.67 5.65 8.82
N LEU A 75 -7.81 6.04 8.25
CA LEU A 75 -8.93 6.60 9.02
C LEU A 75 -9.44 5.60 10.06
N PHE A 76 -9.53 4.33 9.69
CA PHE A 76 -9.87 3.27 10.64
C PHE A 76 -8.83 3.16 11.76
N GLY A 77 -7.53 3.14 11.43
CA GLY A 77 -6.45 3.12 12.42
C GLY A 77 -6.44 4.32 13.36
N PHE A 78 -6.79 5.52 12.88
CA PHE A 78 -6.95 6.70 13.74
C PHE A 78 -8.14 6.61 14.69
N LEU A 79 -9.25 5.98 14.28
CA LEU A 79 -10.43 5.81 15.10
C LEU A 79 -10.29 4.64 16.09
N PHE A 80 -9.55 3.60 15.70
CA PHE A 80 -9.36 2.36 16.44
C PHE A 80 -7.86 1.99 16.48
N PRO A 81 -7.05 2.75 17.23
CA PRO A 81 -5.62 2.47 17.34
C PRO A 81 -5.39 1.08 17.92
N ASP A 82 -4.39 0.37 17.39
CA ASP A 82 -4.00 -0.98 17.80
C ASP A 82 -5.17 -2.00 17.75
N PHE A 83 -6.11 -1.82 16.82
CA PHE A 83 -7.27 -2.70 16.67
C PHE A 83 -6.86 -4.17 16.56
N ALA A 84 -7.36 -4.99 17.48
CA ALA A 84 -7.05 -6.41 17.61
C ALA A 84 -5.55 -6.75 17.75
N ASN A 85 -4.72 -5.79 18.20
CA ASN A 85 -3.25 -5.90 18.27
C ASN A 85 -2.60 -6.21 16.91
N LEU A 86 -3.17 -5.70 15.81
CA LEU A 86 -2.60 -5.80 14.47
C LEU A 86 -1.69 -4.59 14.21
N ASP A 87 -0.45 -4.83 13.75
CA ASP A 87 0.49 -3.74 13.47
C ASP A 87 -0.04 -2.80 12.39
N ALA A 88 -0.85 -3.29 11.44
CA ALA A 88 -1.53 -2.48 10.43
C ALA A 88 -2.27 -1.24 10.98
N PHE A 89 -2.64 -1.25 12.26
CA PHE A 89 -3.35 -0.16 12.96
C PHE A 89 -2.54 0.46 14.10
N ASN A 90 -1.25 0.12 14.23
CA ASN A 90 -0.35 0.85 15.12
C ASN A 90 -0.09 2.25 14.56
N THR A 91 0.54 3.12 15.37
CA THR A 91 0.79 4.51 14.99
C THR A 91 1.65 4.63 13.72
N THR A 92 2.71 3.83 13.60
CA THR A 92 3.64 3.90 12.47
C THR A 92 2.95 3.52 11.17
N ASP A 93 2.24 2.39 11.15
CA ASP A 93 1.55 1.90 9.96
C ASP A 93 0.37 2.79 9.61
N THR A 94 -0.36 3.32 10.59
CA THR A 94 -1.42 4.30 10.34
C THR A 94 -0.88 5.55 9.64
N ILE A 95 0.31 6.04 10.03
CA ILE A 95 0.97 7.16 9.35
C ILE A 95 1.41 6.76 7.93
N LEU A 96 2.01 5.59 7.75
CA LEU A 96 2.43 5.11 6.43
C LEU A 96 1.24 4.94 5.49
N HIS A 97 0.14 4.35 5.96
CA HIS A 97 -1.12 4.24 5.24
C HIS A 97 -1.70 5.61 4.89
N SER A 98 -1.59 6.59 5.78
CA SER A 98 -2.00 7.97 5.49
C SER A 98 -1.19 8.58 4.34
N ILE A 99 0.13 8.41 4.35
CA ILE A 99 1.01 8.91 3.30
C ILE A 99 0.68 8.24 1.96
N VAL A 100 0.59 6.91 1.93
CA VAL A 100 0.25 6.14 0.72
C VAL A 100 -1.14 6.50 0.20
N GLY A 101 -2.11 6.62 1.11
CA GLY A 101 -3.50 6.95 0.82
C GLY A 101 -3.66 8.35 0.21
N LEU A 102 -3.21 9.37 0.95
CA LEU A 102 -3.36 10.76 0.52
C LEU A 102 -2.54 11.09 -0.74
N SER A 103 -1.34 10.52 -0.88
CA SER A 103 -0.56 10.68 -2.11
C SER A 103 -1.22 10.00 -3.31
N GLY A 104 -1.82 8.83 -3.11
CA GLY A 104 -2.59 8.13 -4.15
C GLY A 104 -3.80 8.93 -4.61
N LEU A 105 -4.61 9.43 -3.67
CA LEU A 105 -5.76 10.28 -3.97
C LEU A 105 -5.33 11.56 -4.69
N GLY A 106 -4.31 12.27 -4.18
CA GLY A 106 -3.81 13.49 -4.80
C GLY A 106 -3.33 13.27 -6.23
N ILE A 107 -2.51 12.26 -6.48
CA ILE A 107 -2.00 11.94 -7.81
C ILE A 107 -3.11 11.45 -8.74
N GLY A 108 -4.03 10.64 -8.22
CA GLY A 108 -5.19 10.16 -8.94
C GLY A 108 -6.09 11.31 -9.43
N ILE A 109 -6.43 12.25 -8.54
CA ILE A 109 -7.28 13.41 -8.85
C ILE A 109 -6.59 14.35 -9.86
N ILE A 110 -5.29 14.61 -9.70
CA ILE A 110 -4.53 15.46 -10.62
C ILE A 110 -4.49 14.85 -12.02
N ASN A 111 -4.35 13.53 -12.12
CA ASN A 111 -4.29 12.84 -13.40
C ASN A 111 -5.67 12.63 -14.06
N TYR A 112 -6.75 12.56 -13.28
CA TYR A 112 -8.11 12.45 -13.82
C TYR A 112 -8.59 13.75 -14.49
N LYS A 113 -8.02 14.89 -14.09
CA LYS A 113 -8.31 16.22 -14.68
C LYS A 113 -7.50 16.53 -15.94
N LYS A 114 -6.63 15.62 -16.39
CA LYS A 114 -5.77 15.77 -17.58
C LYS A 114 -6.11 14.74 -18.64
#